data_AF-A0A2N1UMZ5-F1
#
_entry.id   AF-A0A2N1UMZ5-F1
#
_cell.length_a   1.000
_cell.length_b   1.000
_cell.length_c   1.000
_cell.angle_alpha   90.00
_cell.angle_beta   90.00
_cell.angle_gamma   90.00
#
_symmetry.space_group_name_H-M   'P 1'
#
loop_
_entity.id
_entity.type
_entity.pdbx_description
1 polymer ?
#
loop_
_entity_poly.entity_id
_entity_poly.type
_entity_poly.pdbx_seq_one_letter_code
_entity_poly.pdbx_strand_id
1 'polypeptide(L)'
;MIQFIYMDFKQLNKRQELILALIGEQENSSVSEIILEMSVQFKDISRITIIRDLNYLIGLDFIERFGKGRAVVYKLSLKFNLLKPIDTDKYFKISPDKRKSRSKFNFDLLNNFKNIFNKDEKKYLADFLIKYKKNIKKISKDILKSEFERLTIELSWKSSSIEGNTYTLLETESLIRYGKKAKGHKKAEAEMILNHKIALDYIRKNFNSFKNISISKIEDIHCLLMKNLGIKLGLRKLPVGITGTIYRPLDNIYQIREALEFACKIVNKEKDVFSKALILILIISYIQPFNDGNKRTSRFSANAILMAYNICPLSYRSVDEGEYKKAMILFYEQNNLSYFKKIFIEQFEFATKNYFLV
;
A
#
# COMPACT_ATOMS: atom_id res chain seq x y z
N MET A 1 15.56 7.54 13.43
CA MET A 1 16.32 8.10 12.28
C MET A 1 15.54 7.85 10.97
N ILE A 2 14.26 8.24 10.91
CA ILE A 2 13.35 8.11 9.74
C ILE A 2 12.47 9.37 9.68
N GLN A 3 13.09 10.54 9.91
CA GLN A 3 12.38 11.83 9.87
C GLN A 3 12.69 12.60 8.59
N PHE A 4 13.46 12.01 7.66
CA PHE A 4 14.05 12.70 6.52
C PHE A 4 13.64 12.15 5.15
N ILE A 5 12.74 11.17 5.08
CA ILE A 5 12.28 10.61 3.80
C ILE A 5 10.78 10.82 3.67
N TYR A 6 10.38 12.08 3.68
CA TYR A 6 9.08 12.48 3.16
C TYR A 6 9.35 13.42 2.01
N MET A 7 8.47 13.38 1.00
CA MET A 7 8.47 14.26 -0.18
C MET A 7 9.10 15.62 0.10
N ASP A 8 9.78 16.15 -0.91
CA ASP A 8 10.53 17.42 -0.92
C ASP A 8 9.64 18.68 -0.70
N PHE A 9 8.76 18.65 0.31
CA PHE A 9 7.98 19.79 0.81
C PHE A 9 8.84 20.81 1.53
N LYS A 10 10.13 20.50 1.75
CA LYS A 10 11.11 21.40 2.38
C LYS A 10 11.33 22.71 1.62
N GLN A 11 10.72 22.91 0.46
CA GLN A 11 10.82 24.14 -0.34
C GLN A 11 9.53 24.97 -0.40
N LEU A 12 8.41 24.53 0.19
CA LEU A 12 7.20 25.35 0.18
C LEU A 12 7.28 26.46 1.21
N ASN A 13 6.88 27.67 0.83
CA ASN A 13 6.65 28.73 1.79
C ASN A 13 5.25 28.62 2.41
N LYS A 14 5.03 29.27 3.56
CA LYS A 14 3.76 29.25 4.30
C LYS A 14 2.54 29.55 3.41
N ARG A 15 2.66 30.49 2.47
CA ARG A 15 1.55 30.87 1.57
C ARG A 15 1.20 29.75 0.60
N GLN A 16 2.21 29.07 0.04
CA GLN A 16 2.01 27.91 -0.83
C GLN A 16 1.37 26.74 -0.07
N GLU A 17 1.78 26.50 1.17
CA GLU A 17 1.14 25.49 2.04
C GLU A 17 -0.34 25.79 2.28
N LEU A 18 -0.67 27.06 2.55
CA LEU A 18 -2.05 27.51 2.76
C LEU A 18 -2.90 27.43 1.50
N ILE A 19 -2.34 27.76 0.32
CA ILE A 19 -3.02 27.57 -0.97
C ILE A 19 -3.39 26.10 -1.18
N LEU A 20 -2.46 25.18 -0.91
CA LEU A 20 -2.73 23.73 -1.03
C LEU A 20 -3.78 23.25 -0.03
N ALA A 21 -3.75 23.75 1.21
CA ALA A 21 -4.75 23.43 2.22
C ALA A 21 -6.15 23.90 1.77
N LEU A 22 -6.27 25.15 1.34
CA LEU A 22 -7.53 25.74 0.86
C LEU A 22 -8.13 24.97 -0.32
N ILE A 23 -7.33 24.73 -1.37
CA ILE A 23 -7.80 23.97 -2.55
C ILE A 23 -8.22 22.55 -2.15
N GLY A 24 -7.53 21.93 -1.19
CA GLY A 24 -7.89 20.60 -0.68
C GLY A 24 -9.20 20.58 0.11
N GLU A 25 -9.48 21.62 0.88
CA GLU A 25 -10.72 21.77 1.66
C GLU A 25 -11.93 22.04 0.76
N GLN A 26 -11.79 22.93 -0.21
CA GLN A 26 -12.85 23.34 -1.15
C GLN A 26 -12.98 22.43 -2.38
N GLU A 27 -12.10 21.43 -2.52
CA GLU A 27 -11.91 20.56 -3.71
C GLU A 27 -11.40 21.30 -4.97
N ASN A 28 -11.77 22.56 -5.13
CA ASN A 28 -11.25 23.48 -6.12
C ASN A 28 -11.38 24.92 -5.63
N SER A 29 -10.50 25.80 -6.12
CA SER A 29 -10.58 27.24 -5.81
C SER A 29 -10.15 28.08 -7.00
N SER A 30 -10.81 29.21 -7.20
CA SER A 30 -10.43 30.28 -8.11
C SER A 30 -9.37 31.19 -7.49
N VAL A 31 -8.70 32.00 -8.31
CA VAL A 31 -7.72 32.99 -7.82
C VAL A 31 -8.36 33.99 -6.85
N SER A 32 -9.62 34.38 -7.09
CA SER A 32 -10.33 35.35 -6.25
C SER A 32 -10.61 34.80 -4.86
N GLU A 33 -11.06 33.54 -4.76
CA GLU A 33 -11.29 32.86 -3.48
C GLU A 33 -9.98 32.68 -2.70
N ILE A 34 -8.90 32.30 -3.39
CA ILE A 34 -7.58 32.20 -2.78
C ILE A 34 -7.12 33.54 -2.22
N ILE A 35 -7.27 34.64 -2.97
CA ILE A 35 -6.90 35.98 -2.49
C ILE A 35 -7.72 36.36 -1.26
N LEU A 36 -9.03 36.11 -1.28
CA LEU A 36 -9.93 36.41 -0.17
C LEU A 36 -9.46 35.71 1.12
N GLU A 37 -9.21 34.40 1.05
CA GLU A 37 -8.71 33.64 2.21
C GLU A 37 -7.32 34.09 2.65
N MET A 38 -6.42 34.34 1.70
CA MET A 38 -5.05 34.76 2.00
C MET A 38 -4.99 36.14 2.65
N SER A 39 -5.95 37.03 2.36
CA SER A 39 -6.02 38.38 2.95
C SER A 39 -6.32 38.37 4.46
N VAL A 40 -6.89 37.27 4.97
CA VAL A 40 -7.15 37.10 6.42
C VAL A 40 -5.84 36.86 7.19
N GLN A 41 -4.89 36.13 6.59
CA GLN A 41 -3.65 35.73 7.26
C GLN A 41 -2.44 36.60 6.88
N PHE A 42 -2.48 37.26 5.74
CA PHE A 42 -1.38 38.09 5.25
C PHE A 42 -1.89 39.48 4.87
N LYS A 43 -1.20 40.51 5.36
CA LYS A 43 -1.46 41.90 5.01
C LYS A 43 -0.97 42.16 3.58
N ASP A 44 -1.82 42.77 2.74
CA ASP A 44 -1.49 43.28 1.40
C ASP A 44 -0.91 42.25 0.40
N ILE A 45 -1.61 41.14 0.14
CA ILE A 45 -1.25 40.19 -0.93
C ILE A 45 -1.77 40.65 -2.29
N SER A 46 -0.85 40.84 -3.24
CA SER A 46 -1.20 41.12 -4.63
C SER A 46 -1.66 39.84 -5.38
N ARG A 47 -2.55 40.03 -6.36
CA ARG A 47 -2.96 38.97 -7.30
C ARG A 47 -1.77 38.35 -8.05
N ILE A 48 -0.76 39.16 -8.39
CA ILE A 48 0.44 38.72 -9.10
C ILE A 48 1.24 37.73 -8.24
N THR A 49 1.33 37.99 -6.94
CA THR A 49 1.99 37.09 -5.98
C THR A 49 1.31 35.72 -5.96
N ILE A 50 -0.02 35.68 -5.85
CA ILE A 50 -0.79 34.42 -5.86
C ILE A 50 -0.63 33.67 -7.19
N ILE A 51 -0.68 34.38 -8.32
CA ILE A 51 -0.46 33.75 -9.64
C ILE A 51 0.95 33.14 -9.72
N ARG A 52 1.97 33.79 -9.17
CA ARG A 52 3.34 33.25 -9.13
C ARG A 52 3.43 31.96 -8.32
N ASP A 53 2.78 31.90 -7.15
CA ASP A 53 2.74 30.67 -6.35
C ASP A 53 1.95 29.56 -7.01
N LEU A 54 0.81 29.88 -7.64
CA LEU A 54 0.03 28.91 -8.39
C LEU A 54 0.85 28.33 -9.55
N ASN A 55 1.56 29.16 -10.30
CA ASN A 55 2.44 28.70 -11.39
C ASN A 55 3.59 27.83 -10.86
N TYR A 56 4.17 28.18 -9.71
CA TYR A 56 5.18 27.36 -9.04
C TYR A 56 4.61 25.99 -8.64
N LEU A 57 3.43 25.95 -8.02
CA LEU A 57 2.75 24.72 -7.62
C LEU A 57 2.30 23.86 -8.82
N ILE A 58 1.91 24.48 -9.93
CA ILE A 58 1.68 23.77 -11.21
C ILE A 58 2.99 23.16 -11.73
N GLY A 59 4.10 23.91 -11.69
CA GLY A 59 5.42 23.42 -12.09
C GLY A 59 5.90 22.22 -11.27
N LEU A 60 5.48 22.13 -10.01
CA LEU A 60 5.72 20.98 -9.13
C LEU A 60 4.73 19.82 -9.33
N ASP A 61 3.73 19.98 -10.21
CA ASP A 61 2.66 19.00 -10.41
C ASP A 61 1.84 18.76 -9.12
N PHE A 62 1.68 19.81 -8.30
CA PHE A 62 0.90 19.75 -7.05
C PHE A 62 -0.55 20.17 -7.25
N ILE A 63 -0.80 21.05 -8.22
CA ILE A 63 -2.14 21.48 -8.61
C ILE A 63 -2.27 21.48 -10.13
N GLU A 64 -3.50 21.33 -10.60
CA GLU A 64 -3.88 21.37 -11.99
C GLU A 64 -4.85 22.54 -12.24
N ARG A 65 -4.70 23.19 -13.39
CA ARG A 65 -5.52 24.34 -13.80
C ARG A 65 -6.62 23.89 -14.76
N PHE A 66 -7.86 24.22 -14.45
CA PHE A 66 -9.03 23.92 -15.27
C PHE A 66 -9.75 25.20 -15.69
N GLY A 67 -10.44 25.17 -16.83
CA GLY A 67 -11.23 26.30 -17.35
C GLY A 67 -10.42 27.36 -18.09
N LYS A 68 -11.10 28.42 -18.53
CA LYS A 68 -10.52 29.55 -19.28
C LYS A 68 -11.07 30.89 -18.78
N GLY A 69 -10.26 31.96 -18.90
CA GLY A 69 -10.66 33.31 -18.52
C GLY A 69 -11.07 33.43 -17.05
N ARG A 70 -12.29 33.92 -16.80
CA ARG A 70 -12.85 34.08 -15.44
C ARG A 70 -13.30 32.76 -14.80
N ALA A 71 -13.48 31.69 -15.58
CA ALA A 71 -13.88 30.37 -15.09
C ALA A 71 -12.70 29.48 -14.68
N VAL A 72 -11.51 30.07 -14.48
CA VAL A 72 -10.32 29.30 -14.10
C VAL A 72 -10.39 28.90 -12.63
N VAL A 73 -10.26 27.61 -12.38
CA VAL A 73 -10.14 27.02 -11.05
C VAL A 73 -8.93 26.10 -10.98
N TYR A 74 -8.41 25.94 -9.77
CA TYR A 74 -7.28 25.09 -9.47
C TYR A 74 -7.74 23.94 -8.60
N LYS A 75 -7.26 22.72 -8.89
CA LYS A 75 -7.52 21.51 -8.10
C LYS A 75 -6.20 20.89 -7.69
N LEU A 76 -6.17 20.21 -6.54
CA LEU A 76 -5.02 19.37 -6.20
C LEU A 76 -4.83 18.29 -7.28
N SER A 77 -3.60 18.11 -7.74
CA SER A 77 -3.29 17.05 -8.72
C SER A 77 -3.54 15.68 -8.10
N LEU A 78 -3.80 14.68 -8.95
CA LEU A 78 -4.00 13.31 -8.48
C LEU A 78 -2.73 12.76 -7.81
N LYS A 79 -1.56 13.10 -8.33
CA LYS A 79 -0.25 12.71 -7.77
C LYS A 79 -0.01 13.33 -6.40
N PHE A 80 -0.33 14.62 -6.22
CA PHE A 80 -0.21 15.26 -4.91
C PHE A 80 -1.18 14.66 -3.91
N ASN A 81 -2.44 14.43 -4.28
CA ASN A 81 -3.39 13.74 -3.41
C ASN A 81 -2.92 12.34 -3.00
N LEU A 82 -2.26 11.62 -3.91
CA LEU A 82 -1.72 10.28 -3.68
C LEU A 82 -0.61 10.26 -2.62
N LEU A 83 0.21 11.31 -2.52
CA LEU A 83 1.44 11.29 -1.75
C LEU A 83 1.55 12.35 -0.65
N LYS A 84 0.67 13.36 -0.63
CA LYS A 84 0.70 14.42 0.38
C LYS A 84 0.69 13.84 1.80
N PRO A 85 1.39 14.44 2.76
CA PRO A 85 1.41 13.97 4.13
C PRO A 85 0.02 14.19 4.72
N ILE A 86 -0.47 13.21 5.48
CA ILE A 86 -1.71 13.32 6.24
C ILE A 86 -1.35 13.03 7.69
N ASP A 87 -1.79 13.92 8.58
CA ASP A 87 -1.76 13.66 10.02
C ASP A 87 -2.78 12.55 10.33
N THR A 88 -2.26 11.33 10.46
CA THR A 88 -3.06 10.13 10.69
C THR A 88 -3.76 10.17 12.03
N ASP A 89 -3.14 10.73 13.07
CA ASP A 89 -3.74 10.81 14.39
C ASP A 89 -4.92 11.78 14.39
N LYS A 90 -4.78 12.94 13.73
CA LYS A 90 -5.89 13.86 13.53
C LYS A 90 -7.00 13.24 12.67
N TYR A 91 -6.64 12.51 11.61
CA TYR A 91 -7.61 11.89 10.70
C TYR A 91 -8.45 10.81 11.40
N PHE A 92 -7.81 9.91 12.17
CA PHE A 92 -8.49 8.79 12.83
C PHE A 92 -9.15 9.13 14.18
N LYS A 93 -8.94 10.34 14.72
CA LYS A 93 -9.76 10.89 15.83
C LYS A 93 -11.21 11.13 15.42
N ILE A 94 -11.48 11.31 14.13
CA ILE A 94 -12.83 11.51 13.60
C ILE A 94 -13.47 10.15 13.32
N SER A 95 -14.71 9.95 13.79
CA SER A 95 -15.46 8.71 13.57
C SER A 95 -15.64 8.43 12.07
N PRO A 96 -15.68 7.15 11.63
CA PRO A 96 -15.79 6.79 10.22
C PRO A 96 -16.86 7.58 9.46
N ASP A 97 -18.06 7.71 10.03
CA ASP A 97 -19.21 8.38 9.37
C ASP A 97 -19.08 9.90 9.24
N LYS A 98 -18.14 10.51 9.98
CA LYS A 98 -17.89 11.97 9.96
C LYS A 98 -16.62 12.36 9.21
N ARG A 99 -15.81 11.40 8.78
CA ARG A 99 -14.59 11.68 7.99
C ARG A 99 -14.97 12.17 6.60
N LYS A 100 -14.24 13.17 6.09
CA LYS A 100 -14.34 13.58 4.67
C LYS A 100 -13.69 12.50 3.81
N SER A 101 -14.42 11.45 3.49
CA SER A 101 -13.90 10.23 2.84
C SER A 101 -14.66 9.84 1.59
N ARG A 102 -13.95 9.20 0.64
CA ARG A 102 -14.55 8.53 -0.51
C ARG A 102 -15.30 7.28 -0.06
N SER A 103 -16.54 7.14 -0.53
CA SER A 103 -17.39 5.99 -0.22
C SER A 103 -17.41 4.92 -1.33
N LYS A 104 -16.83 5.21 -2.51
CA LYS A 104 -16.85 4.31 -3.68
C LYS A 104 -15.47 4.17 -4.31
N PHE A 105 -15.28 3.07 -5.04
CA PHE A 105 -14.07 2.83 -5.84
C PHE A 105 -13.80 3.99 -6.81
N ASN A 106 -12.52 4.34 -6.96
CA ASN A 106 -12.05 5.41 -7.83
C ASN A 106 -11.31 4.79 -9.01
N PHE A 107 -11.96 4.75 -10.18
CA PHE A 107 -11.36 4.19 -11.40
C PHE A 107 -10.18 5.02 -11.91
N ASP A 108 -10.19 6.34 -11.69
CA ASP A 108 -9.11 7.23 -12.12
C ASP A 108 -7.80 6.95 -11.39
N LEU A 109 -7.87 6.38 -10.18
CA LEU A 109 -6.69 6.09 -9.35
C LEU A 109 -5.68 5.19 -10.08
N LEU A 110 -6.16 4.20 -10.84
CA LEU A 110 -5.30 3.21 -11.50
C LEU A 110 -4.33 3.87 -12.51
N ASN A 111 -4.73 4.96 -13.14
CA ASN A 111 -3.88 5.69 -14.09
C ASN A 111 -2.70 6.45 -13.45
N ASN A 112 -2.69 6.58 -12.12
CA ASN A 112 -1.86 7.57 -11.42
C ASN A 112 -0.73 6.98 -10.56
N PHE A 113 -0.45 5.68 -10.65
CA PHE A 113 0.66 5.03 -9.93
C PHE A 113 2.06 5.28 -10.52
N LYS A 114 2.28 6.42 -11.17
CA LYS A 114 3.59 6.74 -11.77
C LYS A 114 4.49 7.42 -10.75
N ASN A 115 5.74 6.99 -10.66
CA ASN A 115 6.78 7.62 -9.83
C ASN A 115 6.38 7.77 -8.35
N ILE A 116 5.76 6.72 -7.77
CA ILE A 116 5.29 6.75 -6.37
C ILE A 116 6.43 6.87 -5.33
N PHE A 117 7.63 6.43 -5.71
CA PHE A 117 8.87 6.66 -4.97
C PHE A 117 9.66 7.81 -5.58
N ASN A 118 10.05 8.77 -4.74
CA ASN A 118 10.94 9.87 -5.12
C ASN A 118 12.40 9.38 -5.24
N LYS A 119 13.31 10.28 -5.65
CA LYS A 119 14.73 9.94 -5.88
C LYS A 119 15.42 9.43 -4.61
N ASP A 120 15.17 10.06 -3.47
CA ASP A 120 15.80 9.70 -2.20
C ASP A 120 15.27 8.37 -1.66
N GLU A 121 13.96 8.14 -1.76
CA GLU A 121 13.32 6.86 -1.44
C GLU A 121 13.88 5.73 -2.30
N LYS A 122 14.02 5.97 -3.61
CA LYS A 122 14.61 4.98 -4.53
C LYS A 122 16.06 4.68 -4.17
N LYS A 123 16.87 5.70 -3.86
CA LYS A 123 18.26 5.54 -3.43
C LYS A 123 18.32 4.73 -2.12
N TYR A 124 17.50 5.09 -1.15
CA TYR A 124 17.41 4.42 0.14
C TYR A 124 17.07 2.93 0.00
N LEU A 125 16.03 2.60 -0.78
CA LEU A 125 15.67 1.21 -1.08
C LEU A 125 16.78 0.47 -1.85
N ALA A 126 17.46 1.14 -2.78
CA ALA A 126 18.57 0.56 -3.52
C ALA A 126 19.77 0.20 -2.63
N ASP A 127 20.10 1.04 -1.65
CA ASP A 127 21.20 0.79 -0.70
C ASP A 127 20.94 -0.50 0.11
N PHE A 128 19.71 -0.70 0.59
CA PHE A 128 19.32 -1.95 1.25
C PHE A 128 19.33 -3.15 0.29
N LEU A 129 18.85 -2.97 -0.93
CA LEU A 129 18.87 -4.04 -1.93
C LEU A 129 20.30 -4.51 -2.24
N ILE A 130 21.26 -3.59 -2.34
CA ILE A 130 22.68 -3.91 -2.54
C ILE A 130 23.20 -4.73 -1.35
N LYS A 131 22.89 -4.31 -0.11
CA LYS A 131 23.26 -5.05 1.11
C LYS A 131 22.70 -6.47 1.10
N TYR A 132 21.41 -6.63 0.83
CA TYR A 132 20.75 -7.93 0.74
C TYR A 132 21.41 -8.84 -0.31
N LYS A 133 21.64 -8.33 -1.53
CA LYS A 133 22.28 -9.09 -2.60
C LYS A 133 23.71 -9.49 -2.26
N LYS A 134 24.46 -8.65 -1.54
CA LYS A 134 25.81 -8.97 -1.06
C LYS A 134 25.77 -10.11 -0.04
N ASN A 135 24.80 -10.08 0.87
CA ASN A 135 24.68 -11.10 1.90
C ASN A 135 24.30 -12.46 1.32
N ILE A 136 23.24 -12.53 0.50
CA ILE A 136 22.78 -13.80 -0.08
C ILE A 136 23.87 -14.54 -0.86
N LYS A 137 24.77 -13.82 -1.53
CA LYS A 137 25.90 -14.43 -2.25
C LYS A 137 26.89 -15.18 -1.36
N LYS A 138 26.95 -14.86 -0.06
CA LYS A 138 27.90 -15.45 0.89
C LYS A 138 27.28 -16.54 1.76
N ILE A 139 25.95 -16.65 1.77
CA ILE A 139 25.21 -17.60 2.61
C ILE A 139 25.20 -18.97 1.94
N SER A 140 25.47 -20.03 2.70
CA SER A 140 25.38 -21.42 2.21
C SER A 140 23.93 -21.80 1.89
N LYS A 141 23.73 -22.84 1.07
CA LYS A 141 22.38 -23.30 0.73
C LYS A 141 21.55 -23.70 1.96
N ASP A 142 22.17 -24.28 2.98
CA ASP A 142 21.50 -24.73 4.19
C ASP A 142 21.07 -23.56 5.07
N ILE A 143 21.94 -22.57 5.26
CA ILE A 143 21.59 -21.34 5.99
C ILE A 143 20.49 -20.58 5.22
N LEU A 144 20.58 -20.50 3.90
CA LEU A 144 19.54 -19.87 3.07
C LEU A 144 18.17 -20.54 3.28
N LYS A 145 18.13 -21.88 3.31
CA LYS A 145 16.92 -22.65 3.58
C LYS A 145 16.36 -22.34 4.98
N SER A 146 17.22 -22.31 6.00
CA SER A 146 16.84 -21.98 7.38
C SER A 146 16.28 -20.56 7.51
N GLU A 147 16.91 -19.58 6.86
CA GLU A 147 16.44 -18.19 6.88
C GLU A 147 15.11 -18.00 6.16
N PHE A 148 14.88 -18.72 5.06
CA PHE A 148 13.57 -18.73 4.41
C PHE A 148 12.49 -19.38 5.28
N GLU A 149 12.82 -20.43 6.03
CA GLU A 149 11.90 -21.05 6.98
C GLU A 149 11.55 -20.09 8.12
N ARG A 150 12.54 -19.39 8.69
CA ARG A 150 12.31 -18.35 9.70
C ARG A 150 11.43 -17.22 9.17
N LEU A 151 11.72 -16.71 7.96
CA LEU A 151 10.88 -15.71 7.30
C LEU A 151 9.46 -16.22 7.08
N THR A 152 9.30 -17.51 6.71
CA THR A 152 7.99 -18.13 6.50
C THR A 152 7.18 -18.19 7.79
N ILE A 153 7.80 -18.56 8.91
CA ILE A 153 7.16 -18.58 10.23
C ILE A 153 6.69 -17.18 10.61
N GLU A 154 7.60 -16.19 10.58
CA GLU A 154 7.31 -14.83 11.03
C GLU A 154 6.28 -14.12 10.13
N LEU A 155 6.37 -14.31 8.80
CA LEU A 155 5.38 -13.80 7.86
C LEU A 155 4.01 -14.47 8.04
N SER A 156 3.98 -15.80 8.23
CA SER A 156 2.72 -16.53 8.41
C SER A 156 2.01 -16.11 9.69
N TRP A 157 2.76 -15.99 10.79
CA TRP A 157 2.29 -15.45 12.06
C TRP A 157 1.72 -14.04 11.88
N LYS A 158 2.55 -13.08 11.46
CA LYS A 158 2.12 -11.67 11.41
C LYS A 158 0.99 -11.44 10.41
N SER A 159 1.06 -12.05 9.22
CA SER A 159 0.00 -11.92 8.22
C SER A 159 -1.34 -12.49 8.72
N SER A 160 -1.32 -13.50 9.60
CA SER A 160 -2.54 -14.03 10.22
C SER A 160 -3.01 -13.16 11.40
N SER A 161 -2.08 -12.66 12.22
CA SER A 161 -2.32 -11.77 13.36
C SER A 161 -3.04 -10.48 12.94
N ILE A 162 -2.62 -9.86 11.82
CA ILE A 162 -3.28 -8.68 11.24
C ILE A 162 -4.77 -8.92 10.95
N GLU A 163 -5.15 -10.17 10.64
CA GLU A 163 -6.54 -10.59 10.36
C GLU A 163 -7.28 -11.12 11.60
N GLY A 164 -6.66 -11.02 12.80
CA GLY A 164 -7.25 -11.41 14.08
C GLY A 164 -6.97 -12.86 14.50
N ASN A 165 -6.00 -13.55 13.89
CA ASN A 165 -5.54 -14.86 14.36
C ASN A 165 -4.82 -14.71 15.70
N THR A 166 -5.11 -15.61 16.64
CA THR A 166 -4.65 -15.54 18.03
C THR A 166 -3.42 -16.36 18.35
N TYR A 167 -2.88 -17.10 17.37
CA TYR A 167 -1.63 -17.85 17.55
C TYR A 167 -0.46 -16.92 17.90
N THR A 168 0.31 -17.31 18.90
CA THR A 168 1.61 -16.68 19.18
C THR A 168 2.65 -17.07 18.13
N LEU A 169 3.79 -16.36 18.12
CA LEU A 169 4.90 -16.69 17.24
C LEU A 169 5.47 -18.08 17.54
N LEU A 170 5.59 -18.46 18.82
CA LEU A 170 6.10 -19.78 19.24
C LEU A 170 5.15 -20.91 18.84
N GLU A 171 3.84 -20.70 18.97
CA GLU A 171 2.83 -21.68 18.52
C GLU A 171 2.83 -21.81 17.00
N THR A 172 3.02 -20.71 16.28
CA THR A 172 3.15 -20.70 14.82
C THR A 172 4.39 -21.48 14.38
N GLU A 173 5.52 -21.27 15.05
CA GLU A 173 6.74 -22.04 14.82
C GLU A 173 6.50 -23.54 15.07
N SER A 174 5.89 -23.88 16.21
CA SER A 174 5.62 -25.28 16.57
C SER A 174 4.70 -25.96 15.55
N LEU A 175 3.69 -25.24 15.07
CA LEU A 175 2.78 -25.71 14.03
C LEU A 175 3.50 -25.94 12.69
N ILE A 176 4.31 -24.99 12.25
CA ILE A 176 4.99 -25.05 10.94
C ILE A 176 6.09 -26.12 10.92
N ARG A 177 6.90 -26.22 11.98
CA ARG A 177 8.05 -27.13 12.04
C ARG A 177 7.64 -28.56 12.38
N TYR A 178 6.73 -28.73 13.33
CA TYR A 178 6.44 -30.04 13.94
C TYR A 178 5.00 -30.50 13.70
N GLY A 179 4.16 -29.71 13.02
CA GLY A 179 2.75 -30.03 12.82
C GLY A 179 1.91 -30.00 14.11
N LYS A 180 2.46 -29.47 15.21
CA LYS A 180 1.81 -29.48 16.52
C LYS A 180 0.84 -28.30 16.63
N LYS A 181 -0.46 -28.62 16.70
CA LYS A 181 -1.50 -27.61 16.92
C LYS A 181 -1.51 -27.15 18.38
N ALA A 182 -1.61 -25.83 18.58
CA ALA A 182 -1.80 -25.25 19.90
C ALA A 182 -3.20 -25.57 20.45
N LYS A 183 -3.32 -25.68 21.77
CA LYS A 183 -4.60 -25.93 22.45
C LYS A 183 -5.35 -24.61 22.60
N GLY A 184 -6.68 -24.63 22.59
CA GLY A 184 -7.51 -23.45 22.83
C GLY A 184 -7.79 -22.57 21.60
N HIS A 185 -7.23 -22.89 20.43
CA HIS A 185 -7.48 -22.15 19.18
C HIS A 185 -8.45 -22.85 18.25
N LYS A 186 -9.08 -22.08 17.36
CA LYS A 186 -9.96 -22.64 16.33
C LYS A 186 -9.14 -23.39 15.29
N LYS A 187 -9.70 -24.47 14.74
CA LYS A 187 -9.06 -25.24 13.65
C LYS A 187 -8.70 -24.36 12.44
N ALA A 188 -9.59 -23.41 12.10
CA ALA A 188 -9.39 -22.47 10.99
C ALA A 188 -8.16 -21.56 11.18
N GLU A 189 -7.78 -21.25 12.42
CA GLU A 189 -6.58 -20.43 12.69
C GLU A 189 -5.30 -21.20 12.35
N ALA A 190 -5.23 -22.47 12.73
CA ALA A 190 -4.13 -23.35 12.35
C ALA A 190 -4.09 -23.55 10.82
N GLU A 191 -5.24 -23.77 10.18
CA GLU A 191 -5.34 -23.94 8.73
C GLU A 191 -4.86 -22.69 7.99
N MET A 192 -5.21 -21.49 8.46
CA MET A 192 -4.74 -20.23 7.87
C MET A 192 -3.21 -20.14 7.85
N ILE A 193 -2.55 -20.47 8.96
CA ILE A 193 -1.08 -20.45 9.07
C ILE A 193 -0.44 -21.49 8.15
N LEU A 194 -1.00 -22.71 8.10
CA LEU A 194 -0.51 -23.76 7.20
C LEU A 194 -0.69 -23.37 5.73
N ASN A 195 -1.79 -22.72 5.38
CA ASN A 195 -2.03 -22.19 4.03
C ASN A 195 -1.01 -21.11 3.63
N HIS A 196 -0.63 -20.24 4.57
CA HIS A 196 0.44 -19.26 4.35
C HIS A 196 1.76 -19.96 3.98
N LYS A 197 2.15 -21.00 4.72
CA LYS A 197 3.33 -21.80 4.39
C LYS A 197 3.23 -22.42 2.99
N ILE A 198 2.10 -23.05 2.67
CA ILE A 198 1.87 -23.70 1.36
C ILE A 198 1.95 -22.67 0.23
N ALA A 199 1.34 -21.50 0.38
CA ALA A 199 1.38 -20.44 -0.61
C ALA A 199 2.80 -19.90 -0.83
N LEU A 200 3.59 -19.72 0.24
CA LEU A 200 5.00 -19.30 0.12
C LEU A 200 5.87 -20.36 -0.58
N ASP A 201 5.67 -21.64 -0.26
CA ASP A 201 6.37 -22.74 -0.93
C ASP A 201 6.02 -22.79 -2.42
N TYR A 202 4.74 -22.59 -2.78
CA TYR A 202 4.30 -22.48 -4.19
C TYR A 202 4.94 -21.27 -4.89
N ILE A 203 4.92 -20.09 -4.27
CA ILE A 203 5.54 -18.88 -4.81
C ILE A 203 7.04 -19.10 -5.02
N ARG A 204 7.74 -19.68 -4.05
CA ARG A 204 9.19 -19.93 -4.13
C ARG A 204 9.55 -20.93 -5.23
N LYS A 205 8.74 -21.96 -5.45
CA LYS A 205 8.95 -22.93 -6.54
C LYS A 205 8.71 -22.31 -7.92
N ASN A 206 7.82 -21.32 -8.01
CA ASN A 206 7.36 -20.72 -9.27
C ASN A 206 7.76 -19.24 -9.43
N PHE A 207 8.74 -18.74 -8.66
CA PHE A 207 9.01 -17.30 -8.49
C PHE A 207 9.23 -16.58 -9.83
N ASN A 208 9.94 -17.19 -10.77
CA ASN A 208 10.19 -16.61 -12.10
C ASN A 208 8.91 -16.30 -12.87
N SER A 209 7.84 -17.09 -12.68
CA SER A 209 6.56 -16.85 -13.35
C SER A 209 5.93 -15.52 -12.90
N PHE A 210 6.15 -15.07 -11.66
CA PHE A 210 5.55 -13.85 -11.13
C PHE A 210 6.19 -12.55 -11.64
N LYS A 211 7.21 -12.61 -12.49
CA LYS A 211 7.70 -11.43 -13.24
C LYS A 211 6.60 -10.80 -14.11
N ASN A 212 5.63 -11.62 -14.54
CA ASN A 212 4.43 -11.18 -15.23
C ASN A 212 3.20 -11.59 -14.41
N ILE A 213 2.56 -10.64 -13.71
CA ILE A 213 1.37 -10.93 -12.90
C ILE A 213 0.12 -11.02 -13.79
N SER A 214 -0.81 -11.90 -13.42
CA SER A 214 -2.10 -12.06 -14.10
C SER A 214 -3.19 -12.35 -13.06
N ILE A 215 -4.46 -12.23 -13.46
CA ILE A 215 -5.58 -12.59 -12.59
C ILE A 215 -5.46 -14.04 -12.13
N SER A 216 -5.19 -14.97 -13.04
CA SER A 216 -5.03 -16.39 -12.69
C SER A 216 -3.96 -16.61 -11.63
N LYS A 217 -2.81 -15.91 -11.69
CA LYS A 217 -1.78 -16.03 -10.63
C LYS A 217 -2.22 -15.47 -9.28
N ILE A 218 -3.04 -14.42 -9.29
CA ILE A 218 -3.63 -13.85 -8.07
C ILE A 218 -4.67 -14.82 -7.50
N GLU A 219 -5.49 -15.44 -8.35
CA GLU A 219 -6.46 -16.48 -7.98
C GLU A 219 -5.77 -17.74 -7.46
N ASP A 220 -4.66 -18.18 -8.05
CA ASP A 220 -3.87 -19.33 -7.57
C ASP A 220 -3.37 -19.10 -6.15
N ILE A 221 -2.80 -17.92 -5.88
CA ILE A 221 -2.39 -17.52 -4.52
C ILE A 221 -3.60 -17.51 -3.58
N HIS A 222 -4.72 -16.91 -3.99
CA HIS A 222 -5.94 -16.86 -3.17
C HIS A 222 -6.48 -18.26 -2.82
N CYS A 223 -6.53 -19.16 -3.81
CA CYS A 223 -6.96 -20.54 -3.65
C CYS A 223 -6.12 -21.28 -2.60
N LEU A 224 -4.80 -21.11 -2.64
CA LEU A 224 -3.91 -21.71 -1.64
C LEU A 224 -4.13 -21.11 -0.25
N LEU A 225 -4.30 -19.79 -0.16
CA LEU A 225 -4.50 -19.09 1.11
C LEU A 225 -5.84 -19.44 1.77
N MET A 226 -6.90 -19.66 0.99
CA MET A 226 -8.27 -19.90 1.48
C MET A 226 -8.61 -21.39 1.65
N LYS A 227 -7.70 -22.30 1.30
CA LYS A 227 -7.95 -23.74 1.34
C LYS A 227 -8.49 -24.18 2.71
N ASN A 228 -9.58 -24.96 2.72
CA ASN A 228 -10.25 -25.48 3.92
C ASN A 228 -10.86 -24.43 4.88
N LEU A 229 -10.82 -23.14 4.57
CA LEU A 229 -11.41 -22.09 5.42
C LEU A 229 -12.90 -21.85 5.17
N GLY A 230 -13.56 -22.66 4.35
CA GLY A 230 -14.99 -22.51 4.01
C GLY A 230 -15.31 -21.29 3.14
N ILE A 231 -14.29 -20.70 2.48
CA ILE A 231 -14.45 -19.50 1.65
C ILE A 231 -14.66 -19.90 0.19
N LYS A 232 -15.66 -19.29 -0.45
CA LYS A 232 -15.90 -19.45 -1.90
C LYS A 232 -14.75 -18.85 -2.71
N LEU A 233 -14.16 -19.67 -3.57
CA LEU A 233 -13.02 -19.35 -4.42
C LEU A 233 -13.43 -18.58 -5.69
N GLY A 234 -12.45 -17.93 -6.31
CA GLY A 234 -12.61 -17.10 -7.50
C GLY A 234 -13.21 -15.72 -7.20
N LEU A 235 -13.29 -14.88 -8.24
CA LEU A 235 -13.86 -13.53 -8.12
C LEU A 235 -15.28 -13.56 -7.53
N ARG A 236 -15.54 -12.70 -6.55
CA ARG A 236 -16.86 -12.63 -5.91
C ARG A 236 -17.91 -12.04 -6.85
N LYS A 237 -19.16 -12.43 -6.60
CA LYS A 237 -20.35 -11.94 -7.31
C LYS A 237 -21.23 -11.01 -6.46
N LEU A 238 -21.00 -10.97 -5.16
CA LEU A 238 -21.79 -10.22 -4.20
C LEU A 238 -20.97 -9.04 -3.65
N PRO A 239 -21.63 -7.95 -3.23
CA PRO A 239 -20.96 -6.83 -2.56
C PRO A 239 -20.39 -7.26 -1.21
N VAL A 240 -19.36 -6.55 -0.76
CA VAL A 240 -18.75 -6.72 0.57
C VAL A 240 -18.55 -5.37 1.25
N GLY A 241 -18.59 -5.34 2.57
CA GLY A 241 -18.21 -4.19 3.38
C GLY A 241 -16.80 -4.34 3.94
N ILE A 242 -16.22 -3.22 4.39
CA ILE A 242 -14.97 -3.21 5.16
C ILE A 242 -15.25 -2.53 6.50
N THR A 243 -15.01 -3.23 7.60
CA THR A 243 -15.19 -2.68 8.94
C THR A 243 -14.28 -1.48 9.18
N GLY A 244 -14.81 -0.42 9.80
CA GLY A 244 -14.05 0.78 10.20
C GLY A 244 -13.97 1.88 9.15
N THR A 245 -14.67 1.74 8.02
CA THR A 245 -14.70 2.73 6.93
C THR A 245 -16.06 2.76 6.23
N ILE A 246 -16.45 3.91 5.69
CA ILE A 246 -17.64 4.05 4.83
C ILE A 246 -17.38 3.60 3.38
N TYR A 247 -16.12 3.32 3.04
CA TYR A 247 -15.72 2.90 1.72
C TYR A 247 -16.35 1.55 1.33
N ARG A 248 -16.98 1.53 0.15
CA ARG A 248 -17.55 0.34 -0.47
C ARG A 248 -16.75 -0.03 -1.73
N PRO A 249 -16.16 -1.23 -1.78
CA PRO A 249 -15.51 -1.76 -2.97
C PRO A 249 -16.49 -1.97 -4.13
N LEU A 250 -15.95 -2.30 -5.31
CA LEU A 250 -16.72 -2.71 -6.49
C LEU A 250 -17.70 -3.83 -6.15
N ASP A 251 -18.93 -3.80 -6.66
CA ASP A 251 -19.99 -4.70 -6.23
C ASP A 251 -20.30 -5.84 -7.22
N ASN A 252 -19.78 -5.76 -8.45
CA ASN A 252 -20.05 -6.73 -9.51
C ASN A 252 -18.76 -7.32 -10.10
N ILE A 253 -18.88 -8.57 -10.57
CA ILE A 253 -17.75 -9.37 -11.06
C ILE A 253 -17.07 -8.77 -12.30
N TYR A 254 -17.82 -8.09 -13.17
CA TYR A 254 -17.29 -7.52 -14.41
C TYR A 254 -16.34 -6.35 -14.13
N GLN A 255 -16.76 -5.41 -13.30
CA GLN A 255 -15.90 -4.30 -12.86
C GLN A 255 -14.73 -4.78 -12.03
N ILE A 256 -14.92 -5.79 -11.16
CA ILE A 256 -13.81 -6.39 -10.40
C ILE A 256 -12.75 -6.96 -11.34
N ARG A 257 -13.19 -7.71 -12.36
CA ARG A 257 -12.30 -8.30 -13.37
C ARG A 257 -11.59 -7.19 -14.16
N GLU A 258 -12.32 -6.22 -14.69
CA GLU A 258 -11.75 -5.10 -15.44
C GLU A 258 -10.70 -4.32 -14.62
N ALA A 259 -11.01 -3.99 -13.37
CA ALA A 259 -10.09 -3.29 -12.48
C ALA A 259 -8.83 -4.13 -12.17
N LEU A 260 -8.97 -5.45 -12.00
CA LEU A 260 -7.83 -6.35 -11.79
C LEU A 260 -6.98 -6.52 -13.07
N GLU A 261 -7.60 -6.63 -14.24
CA GLU A 261 -6.89 -6.71 -15.52
C GLU A 261 -6.09 -5.43 -15.74
N PHE A 262 -6.71 -4.28 -15.47
CA PHE A 262 -6.04 -3.00 -15.57
C PHE A 262 -4.90 -2.86 -14.56
N ALA A 263 -5.11 -3.30 -13.31
CA ALA A 263 -4.06 -3.35 -12.30
C ALA A 263 -2.87 -4.23 -12.74
N CYS A 264 -3.13 -5.43 -13.27
CA CYS A 264 -2.09 -6.31 -13.80
C CYS A 264 -1.32 -5.63 -14.94
N LYS A 265 -2.03 -4.97 -15.88
CA LYS A 265 -1.41 -4.24 -16.99
C LYS A 265 -0.48 -3.13 -16.51
N ILE A 266 -0.90 -2.34 -15.52
CA ILE A 266 -0.07 -1.26 -14.95
C ILE A 266 1.15 -1.84 -14.25
N VAL A 267 0.95 -2.84 -13.38
CA VAL A 267 2.04 -3.50 -12.65
C VAL A 267 3.05 -4.13 -13.60
N ASN A 268 2.61 -4.79 -14.67
CA ASN A 268 3.52 -5.40 -15.63
C ASN A 268 4.32 -4.36 -16.43
N LYS A 269 3.74 -3.20 -16.73
CA LYS A 269 4.42 -2.09 -17.42
C LYS A 269 5.38 -1.30 -16.54
N GLU A 270 5.15 -1.25 -15.23
CA GLU A 270 6.03 -0.55 -14.29
C GLU A 270 7.44 -1.17 -14.33
N LYS A 271 8.48 -0.35 -14.23
CA LYS A 271 9.88 -0.81 -14.24
C LYS A 271 10.42 -0.98 -12.83
N ASP A 272 10.00 -0.11 -11.91
CA ASP A 272 10.43 -0.16 -10.52
C ASP A 272 9.73 -1.29 -9.76
N VAL A 273 10.51 -2.28 -9.32
CA VAL A 273 9.95 -3.50 -8.69
C VAL A 273 9.30 -3.21 -7.34
N PHE A 274 9.81 -2.24 -6.58
CA PHE A 274 9.18 -1.81 -5.34
C PHE A 274 7.80 -1.20 -5.63
N SER A 275 7.68 -0.40 -6.70
CA SER A 275 6.41 0.14 -7.16
C SER A 275 5.45 -0.96 -7.56
N LYS A 276 5.88 -1.97 -8.32
CA LYS A 276 5.07 -3.15 -8.65
C LYS A 276 4.44 -3.78 -7.41
N ALA A 277 5.26 -4.04 -6.39
CA ALA A 277 4.84 -4.70 -5.15
C ALA A 277 3.87 -3.82 -4.33
N LEU A 278 4.19 -2.53 -4.15
CA LEU A 278 3.35 -1.59 -3.43
C LEU A 278 1.98 -1.39 -4.10
N ILE A 279 1.96 -1.25 -5.43
CA ILE A 279 0.72 -1.12 -6.21
C ILE A 279 -0.16 -2.36 -6.03
N LEU A 280 0.38 -3.57 -6.12
CA LEU A 280 -0.41 -4.79 -5.93
C LEU A 280 -1.02 -4.88 -4.54
N ILE A 281 -0.27 -4.56 -3.49
CA ILE A 281 -0.79 -4.58 -2.12
C ILE A 281 -2.00 -3.66 -2.00
N LEU A 282 -1.85 -2.42 -2.45
CA LEU A 282 -2.86 -1.40 -2.31
C LEU A 282 -4.09 -1.68 -3.19
N ILE A 283 -3.89 -2.03 -4.46
CA ILE A 283 -4.99 -2.17 -5.43
C ILE A 283 -5.80 -3.43 -5.24
N ILE A 284 -5.18 -4.59 -4.97
CA ILE A 284 -5.95 -5.81 -4.63
C ILE A 284 -6.80 -5.55 -3.37
N SER A 285 -6.21 -4.86 -2.38
CA SER A 285 -6.92 -4.52 -1.15
C SER A 285 -8.00 -3.45 -1.36
N TYR A 286 -7.89 -2.59 -2.36
CA TYR A 286 -8.91 -1.60 -2.68
C TYR A 286 -10.08 -2.18 -3.49
N ILE A 287 -9.78 -3.05 -4.46
CA ILE A 287 -10.77 -3.76 -5.28
C ILE A 287 -11.59 -4.76 -4.43
N GLN A 288 -10.94 -5.43 -3.46
CA GLN A 288 -11.50 -6.57 -2.71
C GLN A 288 -12.09 -7.63 -3.67
N PRO A 289 -11.30 -8.26 -4.55
CA PRO A 289 -11.85 -9.14 -5.60
C PRO A 289 -12.49 -10.44 -5.12
N PHE A 290 -12.20 -10.88 -3.90
CA PHE A 290 -12.65 -12.16 -3.34
C PHE A 290 -13.61 -11.97 -2.17
N ASN A 291 -14.34 -13.05 -1.81
CA ASN A 291 -15.27 -13.05 -0.68
C ASN A 291 -14.56 -12.81 0.67
N ASP A 292 -13.36 -13.36 0.83
CA ASP A 292 -12.45 -13.10 1.94
C ASP A 292 -11.00 -13.34 1.48
N GLY A 293 -10.01 -12.96 2.28
CA GLY A 293 -8.58 -13.22 2.03
C GLY A 293 -7.89 -12.13 1.22
N ASN A 294 -8.59 -11.07 0.81
CA ASN A 294 -8.08 -10.03 -0.08
C ASN A 294 -6.73 -9.43 0.36
N LYS A 295 -6.59 -9.09 1.65
CA LYS A 295 -5.38 -8.46 2.19
C LYS A 295 -4.23 -9.46 2.35
N ARG A 296 -4.55 -10.72 2.67
CA ARG A 296 -3.57 -11.83 2.67
C ARG A 296 -3.06 -12.08 1.25
N THR A 297 -3.95 -12.20 0.27
CA THR A 297 -3.59 -12.35 -1.15
C THR A 297 -2.73 -11.18 -1.62
N SER A 298 -3.09 -9.94 -1.27
CA SER A 298 -2.32 -8.77 -1.71
C SER A 298 -0.89 -8.75 -1.19
N ARG A 299 -0.67 -9.08 0.11
CA ARG A 299 0.67 -9.23 0.71
C ARG A 299 1.48 -10.33 0.01
N PHE A 300 0.86 -11.47 -0.26
CA PHE A 300 1.53 -12.62 -0.88
C PHE A 300 1.84 -12.40 -2.35
N SER A 301 0.94 -11.77 -3.12
CA SER A 301 1.20 -11.40 -4.51
C SER A 301 2.35 -10.40 -4.64
N ALA A 302 2.47 -9.45 -3.71
CA ALA A 302 3.61 -8.54 -3.69
C ALA A 302 4.92 -9.24 -3.32
N ASN A 303 4.92 -10.12 -2.30
CA ASN A 303 6.10 -10.93 -2.00
C ASN A 303 6.48 -11.85 -3.17
N ALA A 304 5.51 -12.37 -3.93
CA ALA A 304 5.78 -13.12 -5.14
C ALA A 304 6.53 -12.29 -6.20
N ILE A 305 6.14 -11.03 -6.41
CA ILE A 305 6.88 -10.10 -7.27
C ILE A 305 8.30 -9.84 -6.72
N LEU A 306 8.44 -9.52 -5.43
CA LEU A 306 9.77 -9.23 -4.85
C LEU A 306 10.71 -10.43 -5.04
N MET A 307 10.23 -11.65 -4.75
CA MET A 307 10.97 -12.89 -4.95
C MET A 307 11.30 -13.15 -6.42
N ALA A 308 10.39 -12.87 -7.35
CA ALA A 308 10.60 -13.00 -8.80
C ALA A 308 11.80 -12.21 -9.31
N TYR A 309 12.15 -11.11 -8.62
CA TYR A 309 13.25 -10.22 -8.95
C TYR A 309 14.44 -10.32 -7.98
N ASN A 310 14.51 -11.39 -7.18
CA ASN A 310 15.56 -11.62 -6.18
C ASN A 310 15.68 -10.45 -5.19
N ILE A 311 14.55 -9.94 -4.71
CA ILE A 311 14.43 -8.94 -3.65
C ILE A 311 13.90 -9.64 -2.39
N CYS A 312 14.35 -9.20 -1.21
CA CYS A 312 13.91 -9.74 0.07
C CYS A 312 12.38 -9.60 0.22
N PRO A 313 11.65 -10.67 0.59
CA PRO A 313 10.23 -10.58 0.90
C PRO A 313 9.99 -9.74 2.16
N LEU A 314 8.82 -9.11 2.25
CA LEU A 314 8.38 -8.38 3.43
C LEU A 314 7.75 -9.36 4.43
N SER A 315 8.26 -9.38 5.67
CA SER A 315 7.71 -10.23 6.75
C SER A 315 6.61 -9.56 7.55
N TYR A 316 6.54 -8.22 7.54
CA TYR A 316 5.64 -7.41 8.37
C TYR A 316 5.89 -7.55 9.89
N ARG A 317 6.89 -8.32 10.35
CA ARG A 317 7.06 -8.71 11.77
C ARG A 317 7.06 -7.51 12.72
N SER A 318 7.63 -6.38 12.33
CA SER A 318 7.70 -5.17 13.16
C SER A 318 6.47 -4.25 13.05
N VAL A 319 5.49 -4.56 12.19
CA VAL A 319 4.32 -3.72 11.98
C VAL A 319 3.28 -3.92 13.08
N ASP A 320 2.80 -2.81 13.63
CA ASP A 320 1.59 -2.79 14.45
C ASP A 320 0.33 -3.00 13.59
N GLU A 321 -0.57 -3.87 14.05
CA GLU A 321 -1.77 -4.23 13.30
C GLU A 321 -2.74 -3.06 13.13
N GLY A 322 -2.84 -2.19 14.14
CA GLY A 322 -3.64 -0.99 14.11
C GLY A 322 -3.11 -0.01 13.07
N GLU A 323 -1.79 0.19 13.03
CA GLU A 323 -1.16 1.07 12.04
C GLU A 323 -1.28 0.54 10.61
N TYR A 324 -1.18 -0.78 10.40
CA TYR A 324 -1.47 -1.38 9.09
C TYR A 324 -2.92 -1.13 8.65
N LYS A 325 -3.89 -1.35 9.56
CA LYS A 325 -5.32 -1.12 9.30
C LYS A 325 -5.61 0.36 9.01
N LYS A 326 -5.04 1.29 9.80
CA LYS A 326 -5.12 2.73 9.56
C LYS A 326 -4.56 3.10 8.19
N ALA A 327 -3.37 2.63 7.83
CA ALA A 327 -2.77 2.91 6.52
C ALA A 327 -3.62 2.40 5.35
N MET A 328 -4.24 1.23 5.49
CA MET A 328 -5.17 0.69 4.49
C MET A 328 -6.46 1.51 4.39
N ILE A 329 -7.09 1.85 5.51
CA ILE A 329 -8.32 2.66 5.53
C ILE A 329 -8.05 4.05 4.95
N LEU A 330 -6.92 4.67 5.30
CA LEU A 330 -6.53 5.96 4.74
C LEU A 330 -6.43 5.89 3.22
N PHE A 331 -5.83 4.82 2.68
CA PHE A 331 -5.76 4.63 1.25
C PHE A 331 -7.15 4.43 0.61
N TYR A 332 -8.05 3.68 1.25
CA TYR A 332 -9.40 3.47 0.73
C TYR A 332 -10.20 4.77 0.67
N GLU A 333 -10.10 5.58 1.71
CA GLU A 333 -10.92 6.78 1.90
C GLU A 333 -10.35 8.01 1.20
N GLN A 334 -9.03 8.17 1.17
CA GLN A 334 -8.37 9.35 0.61
C GLN A 334 -7.67 9.09 -0.72
N ASN A 335 -7.53 7.81 -1.11
CA ASN A 335 -6.60 7.39 -2.18
C ASN A 335 -5.20 7.97 -1.98
N ASN A 336 -4.77 8.09 -0.73
CA ASN A 336 -3.45 8.53 -0.33
C ASN A 336 -2.64 7.32 0.16
N LEU A 337 -1.49 7.08 -0.48
CA LEU A 337 -0.62 5.96 -0.14
C LEU A 337 0.56 6.34 0.75
N SER A 338 0.70 7.62 1.14
CA SER A 338 1.87 8.11 1.87
C SER A 338 2.14 7.30 3.14
N TYR A 339 1.08 6.97 3.90
CA TYR A 339 1.24 6.25 5.14
C TYR A 339 1.60 4.79 4.93
N PHE A 340 0.93 4.10 4.00
CA PHE A 340 1.27 2.71 3.68
C PHE A 340 2.64 2.59 3.01
N LYS A 341 3.05 3.56 2.19
CA LYS A 341 4.39 3.63 1.59
C LYS A 341 5.48 3.70 2.66
N LYS A 342 5.26 4.49 3.73
CA LYS A 342 6.17 4.53 4.88
C LYS A 342 6.35 3.14 5.48
N ILE A 343 5.25 2.47 5.81
CA ILE A 343 5.26 1.10 6.35
C ILE A 343 6.00 0.16 5.39
N PHE A 344 5.73 0.25 4.09
CA PHE A 344 6.39 -0.58 3.08
C PHE A 344 7.92 -0.40 3.06
N ILE A 345 8.41 0.85 3.08
CA ILE A 345 9.85 1.15 3.11
C ILE A 345 10.49 0.62 4.40
N GLU A 346 9.86 0.89 5.55
CA GLU A 346 10.32 0.43 6.87
C GLU A 346 10.37 -1.10 6.95
N GLN A 347 9.40 -1.79 6.35
CA GLN A 347 9.40 -3.25 6.29
C GLN A 347 10.50 -3.81 5.39
N PHE A 348 10.84 -3.13 4.31
CA PHE A 348 11.94 -3.56 3.46
C PHE A 348 13.30 -3.35 4.14
N GLU A 349 13.49 -2.21 4.81
CA GLU A 349 14.66 -1.96 5.66
C GLU A 349 14.76 -3.03 6.75
N PHE A 350 13.67 -3.27 7.47
CA PHE A 350 13.61 -4.26 8.54
C PHE A 350 13.98 -5.64 8.04
N ALA A 351 13.38 -6.10 6.93
CA ALA A 351 13.67 -7.41 6.37
C ALA A 351 15.14 -7.55 5.99
N THR A 352 15.73 -6.54 5.36
CA THR A 352 17.16 -6.54 4.98
C THR A 352 18.10 -6.51 6.18
N LYS A 353 17.71 -5.86 7.28
CA LYS A 353 18.51 -5.78 8.50
C LYS A 353 18.41 -7.02 9.38
N ASN A 354 17.36 -7.83 9.22
CA ASN A 354 17.08 -8.92 10.14
C ASN A 354 17.17 -10.32 9.51
N TYR A 355 17.00 -10.47 8.20
CA TYR A 355 17.09 -11.77 7.51
C TYR A 355 18.26 -11.83 6.56
N PHE A 356 18.73 -13.05 6.31
CA PHE A 356 19.81 -13.34 5.37
C PHE A 356 21.05 -12.51 5.67
N LEU A 357 21.48 -12.55 6.93
CA LEU A 357 22.70 -11.88 7.40
C LEU A 357 23.91 -12.84 7.26
N VAL A 358 25.11 -12.25 7.14
CA VAL A 358 26.39 -12.95 7.03
C VAL A 358 27.25 -12.59 8.21
#